data_AF-A0A0Q9QEB9-F1
#
_entry.id   AF-A0A0Q9QEB9-F1
#
_cell.length_a   1.000
_cell.length_b   1.000
_cell.length_c   1.000
_cell.angle_alpha   90.00
_cell.angle_beta   90.00
_cell.angle_gamma   90.00
#
_symmetry.space_group_name_H-M   'P 1'
#
loop_
_entity.id
_entity.type
_entity.pdbx_description
1 polymer ?
#
loop_
_entity_poly.entity_id
_entity_poly.type
_entity_poly.pdbx_seq_one_letter_code
_entity_poly.pdbx_strand_id
1 'polypeptide(L)'
;MGSGKQVSRSAHIGDAGIALIHQRVSAMDHVWHERTVDAGIDGTIELRDPATGEVSNCHLQVQSKASDNDFPGETADRFHYDCDERDLDYWMKSSMPVLLVCSHPKRGEAWWAHIQSYFADPARRASGRVDFNKITMSLEGDVSDRLFAVADPHGRAHTPVADLRDETLESNLLPVTMPDVFWAYDAAVTLPRKVYDLQRESSLDIRDDFTLFGGRLLTWSPVEDTALAGAVNGDPTIEATGELLDGSPDSERILVRLLNNAFRQDLRDDCAFHGKRHMLYFRATDDLSPRSWNTSGTHWRSVFKPHAKKTNPSQVNYYKHAGLKWQFLNLDDEWFCALTPDYYYSIDGYRESRFTAQYLSGIKRLERNPAVLGETRMWAAILAGREGGHDSLFSQNERILDFGKLVTFDTDRGIDEAKWKRAAEASDPTDPLADGELAETA
;
A
#
# COMPACT_ATOMS: atom_id res chain seq x y z
N MET A 1 65.43 12.28 -38.70
CA MET A 1 64.98 11.96 -37.34
C MET A 1 63.56 11.44 -37.44
N GLY A 2 63.32 10.18 -37.11
CA GLY A 2 61.95 9.64 -37.10
C GLY A 2 61.16 10.31 -35.98
N SER A 3 59.97 10.81 -36.28
CA SER A 3 59.01 11.29 -35.27
C SER A 3 58.80 10.15 -34.28
N GLY A 4 59.07 10.41 -32.99
CA GLY A 4 58.82 9.46 -31.92
C GLY A 4 57.33 9.12 -31.84
N LYS A 5 57.00 7.97 -31.25
CA LYS A 5 55.59 7.60 -31.00
C LYS A 5 54.96 8.66 -30.09
N GLN A 6 53.77 9.13 -30.45
CA GLN A 6 53.03 10.14 -29.70
C GLN A 6 51.65 9.59 -29.34
N VAL A 7 51.26 9.77 -28.08
CA VAL A 7 49.87 9.58 -27.63
C VAL A 7 49.22 10.96 -27.65
N SER A 8 48.00 11.06 -28.20
CA SER A 8 47.32 12.34 -28.28
C SER A 8 46.85 12.79 -26.89
N ARG A 9 46.80 14.11 -26.66
CA ARG A 9 46.26 14.66 -25.42
C ARG A 9 44.81 14.26 -25.20
N SER A 10 44.02 14.17 -26.27
CA SER A 10 42.62 13.73 -26.22
C SER A 10 42.48 12.27 -25.78
N ALA A 11 43.37 11.38 -26.23
CA ALA A 11 43.38 10.00 -25.76
C ALA A 11 43.67 9.94 -24.25
N HIS A 12 44.66 10.71 -23.79
CA HIS A 12 44.97 10.77 -22.36
C HIS A 12 43.82 11.31 -21.50
N ILE A 13 43.06 12.30 -22.00
CA ILE A 13 41.88 12.84 -21.31
C ILE A 13 40.75 11.79 -21.27
N GLY A 14 40.53 11.07 -22.38
CA GLY A 14 39.58 9.96 -22.44
C GLY A 14 39.90 8.87 -21.41
N ASP A 15 41.15 8.40 -21.38
CA ASP A 15 41.62 7.40 -20.42
C ASP A 15 41.42 7.87 -18.97
N ALA A 16 41.72 9.15 -18.68
CA ALA A 16 41.50 9.73 -17.35
C ALA A 16 40.01 9.79 -16.97
N GLY A 17 39.13 10.00 -17.94
CA GLY A 17 37.68 9.92 -17.77
C GLY A 17 37.21 8.52 -17.40
N ILE A 18 37.66 7.51 -18.13
CA ILE A 18 37.36 6.10 -17.84
C ILE A 18 37.87 5.73 -16.44
N ALA A 19 39.09 6.14 -16.09
CA ALA A 19 39.66 5.90 -14.77
C ALA A 19 38.82 6.52 -13.65
N LEU A 20 38.31 7.75 -13.83
CA LEU A 20 37.43 8.40 -12.87
C LEU A 20 36.10 7.64 -12.73
N ILE A 21 35.49 7.21 -13.85
CA ILE A 21 34.25 6.42 -13.81
C ILE A 21 34.48 5.12 -13.05
N HIS A 22 35.56 4.39 -13.36
CA HIS A 22 35.92 3.17 -12.65
C HIS A 22 36.06 3.45 -11.15
N GLN A 23 36.78 4.51 -10.76
CA GLN A 23 36.92 4.88 -9.35
C GLN A 23 35.56 5.13 -8.67
N ARG A 24 34.62 5.83 -9.34
CA ARG A 24 33.27 6.09 -8.81
C ARG A 24 32.45 4.81 -8.67
N VAL A 25 32.49 3.95 -9.68
CA VAL A 25 31.80 2.65 -9.71
C VAL A 25 32.32 1.73 -8.61
N SER A 26 33.64 1.63 -8.44
CA SER A 26 34.24 0.83 -7.37
C SER A 26 33.97 1.39 -5.98
N ALA A 27 33.84 2.71 -5.82
CA ALA A 27 33.48 3.31 -4.54
C ALA A 27 32.03 2.99 -4.10
N MET A 28 31.17 2.61 -5.05
CA MET A 28 29.82 2.08 -4.81
C MET A 28 29.79 0.54 -4.73
N ASP A 29 30.96 -0.11 -4.65
CA ASP A 29 31.14 -1.57 -4.67
C ASP A 29 30.52 -2.27 -5.90
N HIS A 30 30.38 -1.56 -7.03
CA HIS A 30 29.97 -2.13 -8.31
C HIS A 30 31.18 -2.51 -9.17
N VAL A 31 30.94 -3.35 -10.19
CA VAL A 31 32.03 -3.88 -11.04
C VAL A 31 32.08 -3.09 -12.35
N TRP A 32 33.25 -2.54 -12.68
CA TRP A 32 33.51 -1.91 -13.97
C TRP A 32 34.19 -2.89 -14.92
N HIS A 33 33.61 -3.07 -16.11
CA HIS A 33 34.19 -3.85 -17.19
C HIS A 33 34.56 -2.91 -18.34
N GLU A 34 35.86 -2.69 -18.53
CA GLU A 34 36.38 -1.89 -19.64
C GLU A 34 36.22 -2.63 -20.98
N ARG A 35 35.78 -1.93 -22.02
CA ARG A 35 35.68 -2.51 -23.37
C ARG A 35 36.86 -2.07 -24.24
N THR A 36 37.50 -3.04 -24.87
CA THR A 36 38.68 -2.83 -25.73
C THR A 36 38.36 -2.60 -27.21
N VAL A 37 37.08 -2.74 -27.61
CA VAL A 37 36.61 -2.46 -28.98
C VAL A 37 35.53 -1.38 -28.91
N ASP A 38 35.86 -0.20 -29.41
CA ASP A 38 35.09 1.03 -29.28
C ASP A 38 34.23 1.27 -30.53
N ALA A 39 32.97 0.86 -30.44
CA ALA A 39 31.92 1.26 -31.38
C ALA A 39 30.94 2.18 -30.66
N GLY A 40 31.43 3.13 -29.85
CA GLY A 40 30.58 4.09 -29.13
C GLY A 40 30.00 3.56 -27.82
N ILE A 41 30.71 2.66 -27.13
CA ILE A 41 30.47 2.25 -25.73
C ILE A 41 31.85 1.90 -25.13
N ASP A 42 32.28 2.66 -24.13
CA ASP A 42 33.63 2.57 -23.54
C ASP A 42 33.72 1.52 -22.42
N GLY A 43 32.59 1.15 -21.83
CA GLY A 43 32.56 0.12 -20.80
C GLY A 43 31.15 -0.26 -20.36
N THR A 44 31.10 -1.17 -19.39
CA THR A 44 29.86 -1.62 -18.76
C THR A 44 30.01 -1.65 -17.24
N ILE A 45 28.97 -1.22 -16.53
CA ILE A 45 28.85 -1.37 -15.08
C ILE A 45 27.99 -2.61 -14.84
N GLU A 46 28.54 -3.60 -14.14
CA GLU A 46 27.78 -4.70 -13.58
C GLU A 46 27.44 -4.40 -12.12
N LEU A 47 26.14 -4.36 -11.82
CA LEU A 47 25.66 -4.02 -10.49
C LEU A 47 25.87 -5.21 -9.54
N ARG A 48 26.33 -4.89 -8.34
CA ARG A 48 26.56 -5.85 -7.25
C ARG A 48 25.59 -5.53 -6.12
N ASP A 49 24.93 -6.57 -5.61
CA ASP A 49 24.03 -6.46 -4.48
C ASP A 49 24.82 -5.97 -3.24
N PRO A 50 24.43 -4.83 -2.64
CA PRO A 50 25.18 -4.25 -1.53
C PRO A 50 25.09 -5.08 -0.23
N ALA A 51 24.08 -5.94 -0.08
CA ALA A 51 23.87 -6.76 1.11
C ALA A 51 24.58 -8.13 1.03
N THR A 52 24.47 -8.81 -0.11
CA THR A 52 25.03 -10.17 -0.29
C THR A 52 26.40 -10.17 -0.95
N GLY A 53 26.69 -9.12 -1.72
CA GLY A 53 27.86 -9.03 -2.56
C GLY A 53 27.82 -9.86 -3.83
N GLU A 54 26.67 -10.44 -4.16
CA GLU A 54 26.43 -11.16 -5.40
C GLU A 54 26.29 -10.18 -6.58
N VAL A 55 26.87 -10.51 -7.73
CA VAL A 55 26.67 -9.73 -8.95
C VAL A 55 25.30 -10.07 -9.55
N SER A 56 24.47 -9.07 -9.80
CA SER A 56 23.07 -9.27 -10.21
C SER A 56 22.90 -9.66 -11.68
N ASN A 57 24.00 -9.76 -12.43
CA ASN A 57 24.03 -9.88 -13.89
C ASN A 57 23.20 -8.78 -14.60
N CYS A 58 22.99 -7.65 -13.92
CA CYS A 58 22.39 -6.44 -14.48
C CYS A 58 23.51 -5.52 -14.95
N HIS A 59 23.54 -5.24 -16.26
CA HIS A 59 24.61 -4.47 -16.90
C HIS A 59 24.08 -3.14 -17.42
N LEU A 60 24.83 -2.06 -17.17
CA LEU A 60 24.60 -0.74 -17.75
C LEU A 60 25.74 -0.42 -18.70
N GLN A 61 25.43 -0.06 -19.94
CA GLN A 61 26.45 0.38 -20.90
C GLN A 61 26.82 1.84 -20.62
N VAL A 62 28.09 2.18 -20.79
CA VAL A 62 28.60 3.53 -20.51
C VAL A 62 29.38 4.06 -21.71
N GLN A 63 29.01 5.27 -22.15
CA GLN A 63 29.86 6.12 -22.95
C GLN A 63 30.42 7.25 -22.06
N SER A 64 31.73 7.38 -22.04
CA SER A 64 32.48 8.45 -21.39
C SER A 64 32.77 9.61 -22.34
N LYS A 65 32.53 10.84 -21.89
CA LYS A 65 32.96 12.07 -22.55
C LYS A 65 33.69 12.94 -21.54
N ALA A 66 35.02 12.88 -21.55
CA ALA A 66 35.87 13.64 -20.64
C ALA A 66 36.38 14.94 -21.29
N SER A 67 36.45 16.02 -20.49
CA SER A 67 37.01 17.29 -20.93
C SER A 67 37.88 17.93 -19.85
N ASP A 68 38.99 18.52 -20.27
CA ASP A 68 39.86 19.38 -19.45
C ASP A 68 39.35 20.85 -19.38
N ASN A 69 38.49 21.23 -20.32
CA ASN A 69 37.87 22.56 -20.42
C ASN A 69 36.39 22.46 -20.03
N ASP A 70 35.80 23.59 -19.67
CA ASP A 70 34.35 23.69 -19.45
C ASP A 70 33.55 23.20 -20.66
N PHE A 71 32.48 22.46 -20.40
CA PHE A 71 31.49 22.07 -21.39
C PHE A 71 30.72 23.29 -21.91
N PRO A 72 30.07 23.17 -23.09
CA PRO A 72 29.20 24.21 -23.60
C PRO A 72 28.15 24.68 -22.57
N GLY A 73 28.05 26.00 -22.40
CA GLY A 73 27.09 26.64 -21.49
C GLY A 73 27.29 26.30 -20.01
N GLU A 74 28.47 25.86 -19.60
CA GLU A 74 28.74 25.47 -18.23
C GLU A 74 28.69 26.64 -17.25
N THR A 75 27.98 26.43 -16.14
CA THR A 75 27.89 27.30 -14.98
C THR A 75 28.14 26.49 -13.71
N ALA A 76 27.92 27.11 -12.53
CA ALA A 76 27.95 26.40 -11.26
C ALA A 76 26.91 25.27 -11.18
N ASP A 77 25.76 25.40 -11.86
CA ASP A 77 24.61 24.52 -11.66
C ASP A 77 24.31 23.60 -12.85
N ARG A 78 24.79 23.94 -14.05
CA ARG A 78 24.42 23.23 -15.29
C ARG A 78 25.46 23.32 -16.39
N PHE A 79 25.33 22.47 -17.40
CA PHE A 79 25.99 22.56 -18.71
C PHE A 79 25.18 21.74 -19.72
N HIS A 80 25.59 21.72 -20.99
CA HIS A 80 25.03 20.79 -21.97
C HIS A 80 26.09 20.04 -22.77
N TYR A 81 25.68 18.90 -23.31
CA TYR A 81 26.45 18.11 -24.25
C TYR A 81 25.63 17.86 -25.52
N ASP A 82 26.19 18.24 -26.66
CA ASP A 82 25.58 17.99 -27.97
C ASP A 82 26.02 16.61 -28.49
N CYS A 83 25.05 15.73 -28.69
CA CYS A 83 25.30 14.39 -29.19
C CYS A 83 25.33 14.41 -30.73
N ASP A 84 26.31 13.74 -31.33
CA ASP A 84 26.27 13.45 -32.76
C ASP A 84 25.07 12.54 -33.09
N GLU A 85 24.47 12.74 -34.26
CA GLU A 85 23.27 12.01 -34.68
C GLU A 85 23.53 10.50 -34.78
N ARG A 86 24.72 10.08 -35.24
CA ARG A 86 25.06 8.66 -35.39
C ARG A 86 25.26 8.00 -34.03
N ASP A 87 25.96 8.68 -33.13
CA ASP A 87 26.17 8.21 -31.75
C ASP A 87 24.81 8.06 -31.03
N LEU A 88 23.95 9.08 -31.11
CA LEU A 88 22.63 9.05 -30.48
C LEU A 88 21.73 7.96 -31.08
N ASP A 89 21.70 7.81 -32.41
CA ASP A 89 20.98 6.74 -33.09
C ASP A 89 21.47 5.35 -32.69
N TYR A 90 22.78 5.20 -32.48
CA TYR A 90 23.38 3.95 -32.04
C TYR A 90 22.98 3.62 -30.60
N TRP A 91 23.09 4.56 -29.67
CA TRP A 91 22.70 4.36 -28.27
C TRP A 91 21.20 4.04 -28.11
N MET A 92 20.34 4.74 -28.86
CA MET A 92 18.88 4.52 -28.83
C MET A 92 18.44 3.14 -29.34
N LYS A 93 19.27 2.47 -30.15
CA LYS A 93 19.01 1.10 -30.63
C LYS A 93 19.39 0.02 -29.63
N SER A 94 20.13 0.35 -28.58
CA SER A 94 20.58 -0.64 -27.59
C SER A 94 19.41 -1.17 -26.77
N SER A 95 19.35 -2.49 -26.62
CA SER A 95 18.41 -3.16 -25.70
C SER A 95 18.85 -3.11 -24.24
N MET A 96 20.10 -2.71 -23.97
CA MET A 96 20.64 -2.48 -22.64
C MET A 96 20.62 -0.97 -22.34
N PRO A 97 20.39 -0.54 -21.08
CA PRO A 97 20.44 0.88 -20.74
C PRO A 97 21.81 1.49 -21.04
N VAL A 98 21.83 2.65 -21.68
CA VAL A 98 23.06 3.38 -22.03
C VAL A 98 23.14 4.64 -21.19
N LEU A 99 24.22 4.77 -20.43
CA LEU A 99 24.59 5.97 -19.69
C LEU A 99 25.58 6.79 -20.50
N LEU A 100 25.27 8.06 -20.71
CA LEU A 100 26.27 9.05 -21.09
C LEU A 100 26.84 9.67 -19.82
N VAL A 101 28.16 9.56 -19.64
CA VAL A 101 28.87 10.13 -18.50
C VAL A 101 29.82 11.23 -18.98
N CYS A 102 29.51 12.47 -18.61
CA CYS A 102 30.35 13.64 -18.83
C CYS A 102 31.23 13.87 -17.60
N SER A 103 32.52 14.16 -17.78
CA SER A 103 33.43 14.34 -16.63
C SER A 103 34.50 15.39 -16.83
N HIS A 104 34.96 15.96 -15.71
CA HIS A 104 36.21 16.72 -15.59
C HIS A 104 37.19 15.95 -14.71
N PRO A 105 38.06 15.10 -15.28
CA PRO A 105 38.93 14.23 -14.51
C PRO A 105 39.85 14.98 -13.53
N LYS A 106 40.36 16.15 -13.91
CA LYS A 106 41.22 16.99 -13.05
C LYS A 106 40.51 17.58 -11.85
N ARG A 107 39.19 17.77 -11.94
CA ARG A 107 38.34 18.29 -10.87
C ARG A 107 37.72 17.15 -10.05
N GLY A 108 37.77 15.92 -10.56
CA GLY A 108 37.12 14.76 -9.97
C GLY A 108 35.60 14.74 -10.15
N GLU A 109 35.06 15.63 -10.97
CA GLU A 109 33.61 15.82 -11.14
C GLU A 109 33.10 14.94 -12.30
N ALA A 110 31.96 14.27 -12.09
CA ALA A 110 31.32 13.44 -13.11
C ALA A 110 29.79 13.51 -13.00
N TRP A 111 29.11 13.50 -14.15
CA TRP A 111 27.66 13.58 -14.26
C TRP A 111 27.16 12.58 -15.29
N TRP A 112 25.95 12.06 -15.08
CA TRP A 112 25.43 10.97 -15.90
C TRP A 112 23.97 11.16 -16.30
N ALA A 113 23.61 10.60 -17.46
CA ALA A 113 22.25 10.60 -17.99
C ALA A 113 21.93 9.24 -18.63
N HIS A 114 20.75 8.68 -18.36
CA HIS A 114 20.24 7.52 -19.09
C HIS A 114 19.66 7.98 -20.43
N ILE A 115 20.34 7.64 -21.53
CA ILE A 115 20.08 8.18 -22.87
C ILE A 115 18.68 7.83 -23.36
N GLN A 116 18.29 6.56 -23.29
CA GLN A 116 16.99 6.13 -23.81
C GLN A 116 15.82 6.81 -23.08
N SER A 117 15.90 6.94 -21.75
CA SER A 117 14.86 7.65 -20.99
C SER A 117 14.89 9.16 -21.21
N TYR A 118 16.08 9.77 -21.33
CA TYR A 118 16.21 11.21 -21.49
C TYR A 118 15.62 11.69 -22.82
N PHE A 119 15.86 10.93 -23.90
CA PHE A 119 15.41 11.23 -25.25
C PHE A 119 14.10 10.55 -25.65
N ALA A 120 13.38 9.95 -24.70
CA ALA A 120 11.99 9.54 -24.89
C ALA A 120 11.07 10.75 -25.11
N ASP A 121 11.45 11.92 -24.60
CA ASP A 121 10.80 13.21 -24.91
C ASP A 121 11.15 13.64 -26.36
N PRO A 122 10.16 13.77 -27.27
CA PRO A 122 10.40 14.18 -28.65
C PRO A 122 11.07 15.54 -28.81
N ALA A 123 10.84 16.48 -27.89
CA ALA A 123 11.46 17.82 -27.96
C ALA A 123 12.96 17.75 -27.69
N ARG A 124 13.37 16.93 -26.71
CA ARG A 124 14.78 16.64 -26.44
C ARG A 124 15.40 15.81 -27.56
N ARG A 125 14.64 14.85 -28.12
CA ARG A 125 15.13 14.04 -29.25
C ARG A 125 15.45 14.88 -30.47
N ALA A 126 14.63 15.90 -30.74
CA ALA A 126 14.83 16.82 -31.85
C ALA A 126 16.02 17.78 -31.64
N SER A 127 16.37 18.12 -30.40
CA SER A 127 17.53 18.98 -30.12
C SER A 127 18.86 18.23 -30.21
N GLY A 128 18.88 16.92 -29.95
CA GLY A 128 20.10 16.11 -29.89
C GLY A 128 21.01 16.47 -28.71
N ARG A 129 20.49 17.24 -27.74
CA ARG A 129 21.27 17.83 -26.65
C ARG A 129 20.85 17.27 -25.30
N VAL A 130 21.82 16.91 -24.47
CA VAL A 130 21.60 16.57 -23.05
C VAL A 130 21.94 17.79 -22.20
N ASP A 131 20.94 18.34 -21.52
CA ASP A 131 21.10 19.35 -20.47
C ASP A 131 21.36 18.69 -19.12
N PHE A 132 22.54 18.91 -18.57
CA PHE A 132 22.96 18.38 -17.28
C PHE A 132 22.72 19.39 -16.17
N ASN A 133 22.03 18.95 -15.11
CA ASN A 133 21.98 19.64 -13.83
C ASN A 133 23.03 19.02 -12.89
N LYS A 134 24.00 19.82 -12.45
CA LYS A 134 25.16 19.32 -11.72
C LYS A 134 24.85 18.72 -10.35
N ILE A 135 23.71 19.08 -9.76
CA ILE A 135 23.25 18.55 -8.48
C ILE A 135 22.51 17.23 -8.71
N THR A 136 21.47 17.23 -9.54
CA THR A 136 20.57 16.07 -9.67
C THR A 136 21.13 14.98 -10.59
N MET A 137 22.09 15.30 -11.45
CA MET A 137 22.72 14.34 -12.39
C MET A 137 24.15 14.00 -12.00
N SER A 138 24.55 14.28 -10.77
CA SER A 138 25.87 13.92 -10.24
C SER A 138 26.08 12.41 -10.18
N LEU A 139 27.30 11.96 -10.51
CA LEU A 139 27.82 10.62 -10.24
C LEU A 139 28.69 10.61 -8.96
N GLU A 140 28.63 11.67 -8.16
CA GLU A 140 29.28 11.73 -6.85
C GLU A 140 28.41 11.14 -5.75
N GLY A 141 29.06 10.52 -4.75
CA GLY A 141 28.38 9.83 -3.66
C GLY A 141 27.91 8.44 -4.05
N ASP A 142 26.97 7.91 -3.27
CA ASP A 142 26.32 6.63 -3.56
C ASP A 142 25.02 6.89 -4.34
N VAL A 143 25.00 6.47 -5.61
CA VAL A 143 23.84 6.56 -6.50
C VAL A 143 23.33 5.19 -6.92
N SER A 144 23.68 4.13 -6.19
CA SER A 144 23.38 2.73 -6.52
C SER A 144 21.90 2.51 -6.82
N ASP A 145 21.01 3.02 -5.97
CA ASP A 145 19.54 2.90 -6.16
C ASP A 145 19.07 3.43 -7.52
N ARG A 146 19.66 4.53 -7.98
CA ARG A 146 19.32 5.13 -9.28
C ARG A 146 19.87 4.32 -10.44
N LEU A 147 21.03 3.68 -10.27
CA LEU A 147 21.60 2.77 -11.27
C LEU A 147 20.77 1.49 -11.37
N PHE A 148 20.33 0.92 -10.24
CA PHE A 148 19.40 -0.22 -10.20
C PHE A 148 18.07 0.10 -10.86
N ALA A 149 17.49 1.27 -10.58
CA ALA A 149 16.25 1.71 -11.23
C ALA A 149 16.37 1.85 -12.76
N VAL A 150 17.57 2.19 -13.26
CA VAL A 150 17.84 2.24 -14.70
C VAL A 150 18.06 0.84 -15.29
N ALA A 151 18.67 -0.07 -14.53
CA ALA A 151 18.89 -1.45 -14.97
C ALA A 151 17.60 -2.27 -15.08
N ASP A 152 16.58 -1.95 -14.27
CA ASP A 152 15.25 -2.56 -14.33
C ASP A 152 14.12 -1.50 -14.37
N PRO A 153 13.90 -0.87 -15.55
CA PRO A 153 12.90 0.18 -15.70
C PRO A 153 11.45 -0.34 -15.65
N HIS A 154 11.24 -1.66 -15.67
CA HIS A 154 9.93 -2.30 -15.54
C HIS A 154 9.62 -2.76 -14.11
N GLY A 155 10.53 -2.54 -13.16
CA GLY A 155 10.28 -2.76 -11.75
C GLY A 155 9.84 -4.20 -11.46
N ARG A 156 10.66 -5.20 -11.82
CA ARG A 156 10.71 -6.36 -10.92
C ARG A 156 11.37 -5.80 -9.67
N ALA A 157 10.54 -5.31 -8.76
CA ALA A 157 10.98 -4.80 -7.46
C ALA A 157 12.16 -5.65 -7.00
N HIS A 158 13.34 -5.03 -6.85
CA HIS A 158 14.35 -5.57 -5.97
C HIS A 158 13.64 -5.67 -4.63
N THR A 159 13.02 -6.82 -4.41
CA THR A 159 12.46 -7.19 -3.14
C THR A 159 13.72 -7.29 -2.31
N PRO A 160 14.02 -6.33 -1.41
CA PRO A 160 15.20 -6.52 -0.58
C PRO A 160 15.02 -7.88 0.05
N VAL A 161 16.00 -8.75 -0.18
CA VAL A 161 15.92 -10.12 0.27
C VAL A 161 15.81 -10.03 1.77
N ALA A 162 14.69 -10.51 2.30
CA ALA A 162 14.43 -10.49 3.73
C ALA A 162 15.64 -11.12 4.44
N ASP A 163 16.20 -10.38 5.40
CA ASP A 163 17.36 -10.79 6.19
C ASP A 163 17.00 -12.11 6.89
N LEU A 164 18.00 -12.98 7.10
CA LEU A 164 17.83 -14.16 7.95
C LEU A 164 17.52 -13.69 9.37
N ARG A 165 16.26 -13.84 9.77
CA ARG A 165 15.73 -13.36 11.03
C ARG A 165 14.44 -14.10 11.33
N ASP A 166 14.38 -14.67 12.52
CA ASP A 166 13.14 -15.23 13.03
C ASP A 166 12.13 -14.11 13.31
N GLU A 167 10.97 -14.19 12.64
CA GLU A 167 9.86 -13.27 12.81
C GLU A 167 8.54 -14.05 12.83
N THR A 168 7.60 -13.60 13.65
CA THR A 168 6.21 -14.08 13.62
C THR A 168 5.38 -13.06 12.86
N LEU A 169 4.92 -13.44 11.67
CA LEU A 169 3.97 -12.69 10.88
C LEU A 169 2.57 -12.88 11.46
N GLU A 170 1.83 -11.80 11.62
CA GLU A 170 0.43 -11.83 12.00
C GLU A 170 -0.41 -11.45 10.78
N SER A 171 -1.31 -12.33 10.37
CA SER A 171 -2.23 -12.05 9.27
C SER A 171 -3.41 -11.21 9.73
N ASN A 172 -4.19 -10.73 8.76
CA ASN A 172 -5.50 -10.15 9.00
C ASN A 172 -6.63 -11.20 8.97
N LEU A 173 -6.30 -12.50 9.01
CA LEU A 173 -7.27 -13.59 8.97
C LEU A 173 -7.68 -13.97 10.39
N LEU A 174 -8.98 -13.93 10.65
CA LEU A 174 -9.58 -14.32 11.92
C LEU A 174 -10.44 -15.57 11.69
N PRO A 175 -10.11 -16.74 12.26
CA PRO A 175 -10.96 -17.91 12.16
C PRO A 175 -12.37 -17.59 12.68
N VAL A 176 -13.40 -18.01 11.94
CA VAL A 176 -14.79 -17.80 12.33
C VAL A 176 -15.47 -19.13 12.61
N THR A 177 -16.11 -19.21 13.77
CA THR A 177 -17.04 -20.28 14.11
C THR A 177 -18.45 -19.76 13.90
N MET A 178 -19.22 -20.48 13.08
CA MET A 178 -20.62 -20.18 12.78
C MET A 178 -21.52 -21.26 13.40
N PRO A 179 -22.83 -21.00 13.59
CA PRO A 179 -23.74 -22.00 14.12
C PRO A 179 -23.83 -23.27 13.25
N ASP A 180 -23.98 -24.43 13.88
CA ASP A 180 -24.09 -25.74 13.20
C ASP A 180 -25.38 -25.91 12.40
N VAL A 181 -26.39 -25.07 12.67
CA VAL A 181 -27.70 -25.10 12.02
C VAL A 181 -28.18 -23.70 11.66
N PHE A 182 -29.07 -23.65 10.67
CA PHE A 182 -29.86 -22.45 10.34
C PHE A 182 -31.35 -22.80 10.26
N TRP A 183 -32.19 -21.80 10.44
CA TRP A 183 -33.64 -21.92 10.40
C TRP A 183 -34.13 -21.45 9.04
N ALA A 184 -34.83 -22.31 8.34
CA ALA A 184 -35.41 -22.04 7.03
C ALA A 184 -36.93 -21.95 7.13
N TYR A 185 -37.46 -20.75 6.93
CA TYR A 185 -38.90 -20.49 6.92
C TYR A 185 -39.40 -20.26 5.49
N ASP A 186 -40.66 -20.58 5.21
CA ASP A 186 -41.31 -20.09 4.01
C ASP A 186 -41.47 -18.57 4.12
N ALA A 187 -40.96 -17.81 3.14
CA ALA A 187 -41.01 -16.36 3.21
C ALA A 187 -42.42 -15.84 2.87
N ALA A 188 -42.92 -14.89 3.67
CA ALA A 188 -44.17 -14.20 3.37
C ALA A 188 -44.04 -13.23 2.17
N VAL A 189 -42.81 -12.88 1.81
CA VAL A 189 -42.49 -11.92 0.75
C VAL A 189 -41.27 -12.35 -0.05
N THR A 190 -41.19 -11.92 -1.31
CA THR A 190 -40.11 -12.31 -2.24
C THR A 190 -38.99 -11.27 -2.37
N LEU A 191 -39.16 -10.07 -1.80
CA LEU A 191 -38.20 -8.96 -1.92
C LEU A 191 -37.64 -8.57 -0.55
N PRO A 192 -36.32 -8.40 -0.39
CA PRO A 192 -35.72 -7.99 0.90
C PRO A 192 -36.28 -6.69 1.45
N ARG A 193 -36.56 -5.70 0.59
CA ARG A 193 -37.19 -4.44 1.00
C ARG A 193 -38.54 -4.65 1.70
N LYS A 194 -39.29 -5.67 1.30
CA LYS A 194 -40.60 -5.99 1.88
C LYS A 194 -40.50 -6.65 3.25
N VAL A 195 -39.44 -7.42 3.50
CA VAL A 195 -39.13 -7.90 4.86
C VAL A 195 -38.95 -6.70 5.79
N TYR A 196 -38.17 -5.70 5.36
CA TYR A 196 -37.99 -4.47 6.14
C TYR A 196 -39.26 -3.62 6.30
N ASP A 197 -40.14 -3.58 5.29
CA ASP A 197 -41.44 -2.91 5.42
C ASP A 197 -42.25 -3.57 6.56
N LEU A 198 -42.33 -4.91 6.58
CA LEU A 198 -43.05 -5.66 7.61
C LEU A 198 -42.41 -5.52 9.00
N GLN A 199 -41.08 -5.57 9.10
CA GLN A 199 -40.41 -5.39 10.38
C GLN A 199 -40.70 -4.01 11.00
N ARG A 200 -40.79 -2.95 10.19
CA ARG A 200 -41.13 -1.59 10.64
C ARG A 200 -42.55 -1.43 11.15
N GLU A 201 -43.46 -2.33 10.79
CA GLU A 201 -44.83 -2.36 11.31
C GLU A 201 -44.92 -3.02 12.69
N SER A 202 -43.86 -3.72 13.12
CA SER A 202 -43.75 -4.35 14.43
C SER A 202 -43.15 -3.41 15.48
N SER A 203 -43.50 -3.63 16.75
CA SER A 203 -42.85 -2.99 17.91
C SER A 203 -41.70 -3.82 18.51
N LEU A 204 -41.42 -4.98 17.93
CA LEU A 204 -40.36 -5.90 18.37
C LEU A 204 -39.00 -5.51 17.78
N ASP A 205 -37.94 -6.17 18.26
CA ASP A 205 -36.58 -5.91 17.80
C ASP A 205 -36.42 -6.22 16.30
N ILE A 206 -35.80 -5.29 15.58
CA ILE A 206 -35.53 -5.42 14.15
C ILE A 206 -34.22 -6.17 13.98
N ARG A 207 -34.24 -7.16 13.08
CA ARG A 207 -33.11 -8.02 12.78
C ARG A 207 -32.70 -7.93 11.32
N ASP A 208 -31.39 -7.83 11.10
CA ASP A 208 -30.76 -7.78 9.79
C ASP A 208 -30.13 -9.10 9.37
N ASP A 209 -30.05 -10.09 10.28
CA ASP A 209 -29.37 -11.38 10.10
C ASP A 209 -30.19 -12.44 9.32
N PHE A 210 -30.83 -12.03 8.22
CA PHE A 210 -31.63 -12.93 7.37
C PHE A 210 -31.19 -12.94 5.91
N THR A 211 -31.43 -14.04 5.20
CA THR A 211 -31.26 -14.15 3.74
C THR A 211 -32.51 -14.69 3.06
N LEU A 212 -32.98 -14.02 2.01
CA LEU A 212 -34.03 -14.55 1.13
C LEU A 212 -33.41 -15.35 -0.02
N PHE A 213 -33.80 -16.61 -0.15
CA PHE A 213 -33.37 -17.48 -1.24
C PHE A 213 -34.42 -18.56 -1.52
N GLY A 214 -34.72 -18.83 -2.80
CA GLY A 214 -35.64 -19.91 -3.18
C GLY A 214 -37.06 -19.82 -2.60
N GLY A 215 -37.55 -18.61 -2.29
CA GLY A 215 -38.84 -18.42 -1.61
C GLY A 215 -38.81 -18.66 -0.10
N ARG A 216 -37.62 -18.91 0.47
CA ARG A 216 -37.38 -19.10 1.89
C ARG A 216 -36.65 -17.92 2.51
N LEU A 217 -36.86 -17.72 3.81
CA LEU A 217 -36.13 -16.80 4.67
C LEU A 217 -35.26 -17.63 5.61
N LEU A 218 -33.96 -17.46 5.50
CA LEU A 218 -32.95 -18.18 6.27
C LEU A 218 -32.39 -17.29 7.39
N THR A 219 -32.30 -17.79 8.62
CA THR A 219 -31.72 -17.09 9.79
C THR A 219 -30.83 -18.01 10.63
N TRP A 220 -29.99 -17.41 11.48
CA TRP A 220 -29.12 -18.14 12.43
C TRP A 220 -29.72 -18.39 13.80
N SER A 221 -30.89 -17.83 14.06
CA SER A 221 -31.63 -18.10 15.29
C SER A 221 -33.13 -17.96 15.02
N PRO A 222 -33.96 -18.52 15.92
CA PRO A 222 -35.41 -18.47 15.78
C PRO A 222 -35.90 -17.01 15.64
N VAL A 223 -36.93 -16.78 14.81
CA VAL A 223 -37.46 -15.42 14.54
C VAL A 223 -38.57 -15.00 15.51
N GLU A 224 -39.05 -15.95 16.32
CA GLU A 224 -40.03 -15.75 17.37
C GLU A 224 -39.57 -14.63 18.31
N ASP A 225 -40.50 -13.81 18.77
CA ASP A 225 -40.24 -12.61 19.59
C ASP A 225 -39.44 -11.48 18.92
N THR A 226 -39.20 -11.57 17.60
CA THR A 226 -38.56 -10.51 16.81
C THR A 226 -39.47 -9.98 15.72
N ALA A 227 -39.15 -8.82 15.17
CA ALA A 227 -39.92 -8.23 14.07
C ALA A 227 -39.90 -9.09 12.80
N LEU A 228 -38.90 -9.99 12.63
CA LEU A 228 -38.83 -10.91 11.49
C LEU A 228 -39.98 -11.93 11.45
N ALA A 229 -40.65 -12.20 12.57
CA ALA A 229 -41.79 -13.11 12.61
C ALA A 229 -42.91 -12.69 11.65
N GLY A 230 -43.07 -11.39 11.37
CA GLY A 230 -44.06 -10.89 10.41
C GLY A 230 -43.73 -11.21 8.94
N ALA A 231 -42.50 -11.65 8.65
CA ALA A 231 -42.01 -11.89 7.29
C ALA A 231 -41.92 -13.39 6.91
N VAL A 232 -42.40 -14.28 7.78
CA VAL A 232 -42.35 -15.74 7.59
C VAL A 232 -43.75 -16.37 7.67
N ASN A 233 -43.90 -17.57 7.13
CA ASN A 233 -45.10 -18.39 7.21
C ASN A 233 -44.76 -19.77 7.79
N GLY A 234 -45.63 -20.26 8.68
CA GLY A 234 -45.50 -21.61 9.25
C GLY A 234 -44.29 -21.80 10.16
N ASP A 235 -44.04 -23.06 10.51
CA ASP A 235 -42.92 -23.46 11.34
C ASP A 235 -41.63 -23.59 10.50
N PRO A 236 -40.44 -23.34 11.08
CA PRO A 236 -39.19 -23.50 10.36
C PRO A 236 -38.85 -24.97 10.10
N THR A 237 -38.10 -25.20 9.04
CA THR A 237 -37.22 -26.37 8.93
C THR A 237 -35.86 -26.01 9.49
N ILE A 238 -35.32 -26.82 10.40
CA ILE A 238 -33.96 -26.65 10.92
C ILE A 238 -33.03 -27.49 10.04
N GLU A 239 -32.07 -26.84 9.40
CA GLU A 239 -31.15 -27.46 8.45
C GLU A 239 -29.70 -27.32 8.95
N ALA A 240 -28.86 -28.32 8.64
CA ALA A 240 -27.46 -28.27 9.03
C ALA A 240 -26.70 -27.27 8.14
N THR A 241 -25.87 -26.43 8.75
CA THR A 241 -25.01 -25.48 8.01
C THR A 241 -24.08 -26.20 7.03
N GLY A 242 -23.72 -27.46 7.32
CA GLY A 242 -22.97 -28.33 6.42
C GLY A 242 -23.60 -28.54 5.04
N GLU A 243 -24.93 -28.42 4.91
CA GLU A 243 -25.62 -28.48 3.60
C GLU A 243 -25.24 -27.30 2.70
N LEU A 244 -24.81 -26.18 3.27
CA LEU A 244 -24.31 -25.00 2.54
C LEU A 244 -22.79 -25.04 2.31
N LEU A 245 -22.11 -26.12 2.74
CA LEU A 245 -20.66 -26.33 2.60
C LEU A 245 -20.32 -27.38 1.53
N ASP A 246 -21.26 -27.69 0.64
CA ASP A 246 -21.09 -28.69 -0.43
C ASP A 246 -20.10 -28.30 -1.55
N GLY A 247 -19.46 -27.12 -1.43
CA GLY A 247 -18.53 -26.56 -2.40
C GLY A 247 -19.21 -26.02 -3.67
N SER A 248 -20.55 -26.00 -3.72
CA SER A 248 -21.25 -25.38 -4.85
C SER A 248 -21.19 -23.85 -4.76
N PRO A 249 -20.98 -23.15 -5.88
CA PRO A 249 -20.90 -21.68 -5.86
C PRO A 249 -22.16 -20.98 -5.34
N ASP A 250 -23.32 -21.61 -5.47
CA ASP A 250 -24.59 -21.03 -5.01
C ASP A 250 -24.77 -21.21 -3.49
N SER A 251 -24.45 -22.39 -2.94
CA SER A 251 -24.44 -22.61 -1.49
C SER A 251 -23.45 -21.69 -0.79
N GLU A 252 -22.24 -21.56 -1.32
CA GLU A 252 -21.22 -20.66 -0.75
C GLU A 252 -21.69 -19.20 -0.74
N ARG A 253 -22.34 -18.73 -1.82
CA ARG A 253 -22.90 -17.37 -1.88
C ARG A 253 -23.99 -17.14 -0.83
N ILE A 254 -24.86 -18.13 -0.61
CA ILE A 254 -25.92 -18.05 0.41
C ILE A 254 -25.29 -17.97 1.80
N LEU A 255 -24.31 -18.85 2.08
CA LEU A 255 -23.62 -18.88 3.36
C LEU A 255 -22.87 -17.57 3.62
N VAL A 256 -22.07 -17.09 2.66
CA VAL A 256 -21.37 -15.80 2.77
C VAL A 256 -22.36 -14.66 3.01
N ARG A 257 -23.55 -14.70 2.42
CA ARG A 257 -24.58 -13.68 2.67
C ARG A 257 -25.15 -13.77 4.08
N LEU A 258 -25.43 -14.97 4.58
CA LEU A 258 -25.84 -15.21 5.97
C LEU A 258 -24.77 -14.74 6.97
N LEU A 259 -23.50 -15.06 6.74
CA LEU A 259 -22.38 -14.61 7.57
C LEU A 259 -22.23 -13.09 7.57
N ASN A 260 -22.33 -12.45 6.39
CA ASN A 260 -22.27 -10.99 6.27
C ASN A 260 -23.40 -10.29 7.03
N ASN A 261 -24.59 -10.87 7.03
CA ASN A 261 -25.74 -10.31 7.71
C ASN A 261 -25.65 -10.53 9.24
N ALA A 262 -25.20 -11.69 9.70
CA ALA A 262 -24.87 -11.96 11.10
C ALA A 262 -23.79 -11.01 11.63
N PHE A 263 -22.70 -10.82 10.88
CA PHE A 263 -21.61 -9.93 11.26
C PHE A 263 -22.07 -8.49 11.51
N ARG A 264 -23.01 -8.00 10.69
CA ARG A 264 -23.61 -6.66 10.88
C ARG A 264 -24.54 -6.63 12.08
N GLN A 265 -25.32 -7.68 12.30
CA GLN A 265 -26.24 -7.80 13.43
C GLN A 265 -25.47 -7.83 14.77
N ASP A 266 -24.38 -8.59 14.84
CA ASP A 266 -23.53 -8.74 16.03
C ASP A 266 -22.85 -7.43 16.45
N LEU A 267 -22.60 -6.54 15.49
CA LEU A 267 -21.95 -5.25 15.70
C LEU A 267 -22.93 -4.07 15.64
N ARG A 268 -24.24 -4.31 15.55
CA ARG A 268 -25.23 -3.26 15.28
C ARG A 268 -25.31 -2.20 16.38
N ASP A 269 -25.01 -2.56 17.62
CA ASP A 269 -25.09 -1.61 18.74
C ASP A 269 -23.96 -0.58 18.69
N ASP A 270 -22.79 -1.00 18.21
CA ASP A 270 -21.59 -0.16 18.17
C ASP A 270 -21.33 0.47 16.82
N CYS A 271 -21.73 -0.21 15.74
CA CYS A 271 -21.36 0.13 14.38
C CYS A 271 -22.57 0.43 13.48
N ALA A 272 -22.34 1.25 12.48
CA ALA A 272 -23.26 1.47 11.37
C ALA A 272 -22.63 0.93 10.08
N PHE A 273 -23.46 0.48 9.14
CA PHE A 273 -23.02 -0.02 7.84
C PHE A 273 -23.14 1.06 6.76
N HIS A 274 -22.04 1.34 6.07
CA HIS A 274 -22.01 2.27 4.95
C HIS A 274 -22.13 1.52 3.61
N GLY A 275 -23.35 1.41 3.09
CA GLY A 275 -23.67 0.61 1.90
C GLY A 275 -22.79 0.88 0.67
N LYS A 276 -22.52 2.16 0.34
CA LYS A 276 -21.69 2.50 -0.83
C LYS A 276 -20.21 2.13 -0.69
N ARG A 277 -19.71 2.05 0.55
CA ARG A 277 -18.30 1.75 0.85
C ARG A 277 -18.08 0.31 1.27
N HIS A 278 -19.17 -0.44 1.48
CA HIS A 278 -19.15 -1.81 1.98
C HIS A 278 -18.29 -1.96 3.25
N MET A 279 -18.50 -1.07 4.23
CA MET A 279 -17.74 -1.07 5.49
C MET A 279 -18.66 -0.83 6.68
N LEU A 280 -18.25 -1.32 7.84
CA LEU A 280 -18.75 -0.88 9.14
C LEU A 280 -17.91 0.30 9.62
N TYR A 281 -18.52 1.16 10.44
CA TYR A 281 -17.82 2.20 11.19
C TYR A 281 -18.49 2.43 12.53
N PHE A 282 -17.71 2.78 13.54
CA PHE A 282 -18.23 3.08 14.87
C PHE A 282 -19.20 4.27 14.83
N ARG A 283 -20.35 4.14 15.48
CA ARG A 283 -21.33 5.21 15.64
C ARG A 283 -20.75 6.34 16.50
N ALA A 284 -21.22 7.56 16.26
CA ALA A 284 -20.98 8.65 17.20
C ALA A 284 -21.66 8.36 18.54
N THR A 285 -21.07 8.82 19.63
CA THR A 285 -21.78 8.87 20.92
C THR A 285 -22.86 9.94 20.87
N ASP A 286 -23.91 9.79 21.69
CA ASP A 286 -25.04 10.72 21.72
C ASP A 286 -24.62 12.17 22.01
N ASP A 287 -23.58 12.34 22.83
CA ASP A 287 -23.01 13.63 23.22
C ASP A 287 -21.80 14.07 22.36
N LEU A 288 -21.45 13.28 21.33
CA LEU A 288 -20.30 13.49 20.46
C LEU A 288 -18.93 13.49 21.16
N SER A 289 -18.86 13.01 22.41
CA SER A 289 -17.61 12.80 23.13
C SER A 289 -16.73 11.71 22.48
N PRO A 290 -15.39 11.78 22.65
CA PRO A 290 -14.51 10.75 22.13
C PRO A 290 -14.81 9.38 22.74
N ARG A 291 -14.93 8.34 21.91
CA ARG A 291 -15.06 6.95 22.33
C ARG A 291 -13.74 6.21 22.13
N SER A 292 -13.36 5.40 23.12
CA SER A 292 -12.20 4.51 23.04
C SER A 292 -12.57 3.08 23.42
N TRP A 293 -11.83 2.12 22.86
CA TRP A 293 -11.98 0.70 23.13
C TRP A 293 -10.70 0.15 23.77
N ASN A 294 -10.84 -0.68 24.80
CA ASN A 294 -9.72 -1.36 25.41
C ASN A 294 -9.43 -2.65 24.63
N THR A 295 -8.23 -2.76 24.08
CA THR A 295 -7.83 -3.92 23.27
C THR A 295 -7.03 -4.93 24.08
N SER A 296 -6.40 -4.48 25.16
CA SER A 296 -5.72 -5.32 26.15
C SER A 296 -5.25 -4.46 27.32
N GLY A 297 -5.87 -4.56 28.50
CA GLY A 297 -5.43 -3.93 29.76
C GLY A 297 -5.03 -2.45 29.66
N THR A 298 -3.78 -2.19 29.28
CA THR A 298 -3.17 -0.86 29.12
C THR A 298 -3.32 -0.23 27.72
N HIS A 299 -3.77 -0.98 26.71
CA HIS A 299 -3.87 -0.51 25.33
C HIS A 299 -5.28 -0.05 24.96
N TRP A 300 -5.48 1.28 25.02
CA TRP A 300 -6.69 1.96 24.57
C TRP A 300 -6.54 2.51 23.16
N ARG A 301 -7.55 2.30 22.32
CA ARG A 301 -7.62 2.83 20.95
C ARG A 301 -8.85 3.70 20.80
N SER A 302 -8.69 4.88 20.20
CA SER A 302 -9.82 5.77 19.92
C SER A 302 -10.57 5.27 18.69
N VAL A 303 -11.85 4.94 18.88
CA VAL A 303 -12.74 4.43 17.83
C VAL A 303 -13.66 5.51 17.26
N PHE A 304 -13.87 6.59 18.01
CA PHE A 304 -14.57 7.78 17.55
C PHE A 304 -13.95 9.01 18.22
N LYS A 305 -13.63 10.06 17.44
CA LYS A 305 -13.10 11.31 18.00
C LYS A 305 -13.38 12.56 17.13
N PRO A 306 -13.63 13.72 17.76
CA PRO A 306 -13.65 15.00 17.06
C PRO A 306 -12.24 15.44 16.68
N HIS A 307 -12.13 16.13 15.54
CA HIS A 307 -10.95 16.84 15.09
C HIS A 307 -11.28 18.33 14.96
N ALA A 308 -10.58 19.18 15.69
CA ALA A 308 -10.80 20.62 15.69
C ALA A 308 -10.28 21.30 14.40
N LYS A 309 -10.82 22.48 14.08
CA LYS A 309 -10.28 23.34 13.02
C LYS A 309 -8.91 23.88 13.44
N LYS A 310 -7.96 23.92 12.51
CA LYS A 310 -6.64 24.52 12.75
C LYS A 310 -6.73 26.02 13.08
N THR A 311 -7.63 26.73 12.42
CA THR A 311 -7.83 28.18 12.60
C THR A 311 -8.61 28.54 13.86
N ASN A 312 -9.48 27.64 14.34
CA ASN A 312 -10.21 27.83 15.58
C ASN A 312 -10.38 26.49 16.32
N PRO A 313 -9.49 26.17 17.27
CA PRO A 313 -9.52 24.90 18.01
C PRO A 313 -10.78 24.66 18.85
N SER A 314 -11.58 25.70 19.12
CA SER A 314 -12.87 25.57 19.83
C SER A 314 -14.00 25.01 18.95
N GLN A 315 -13.80 24.95 17.63
CA GLN A 315 -14.77 24.42 16.69
C GLN A 315 -14.31 23.08 16.13
N VAL A 316 -15.21 22.10 16.13
CA VAL A 316 -14.98 20.83 15.45
C VAL A 316 -15.02 21.04 13.94
N ASN A 317 -14.07 20.45 13.23
CA ASN A 317 -13.99 20.43 11.77
C ASN A 317 -14.67 19.18 11.20
N TYR A 318 -14.35 18.02 11.76
CA TYR A 318 -14.92 16.72 11.39
C TYR A 318 -14.73 15.72 12.53
N TYR A 319 -15.37 14.56 12.42
CA TYR A 319 -15.16 13.41 13.30
C TYR A 319 -14.50 12.27 12.53
N LYS A 320 -13.57 11.58 13.17
CA LYS A 320 -12.94 10.35 12.67
C LYS A 320 -13.60 9.16 13.36
N HIS A 321 -14.05 8.19 12.57
CA HIS A 321 -14.62 6.93 13.02
C HIS A 321 -13.71 5.80 12.57
N ALA A 322 -13.34 4.90 13.48
CA ALA A 322 -12.71 3.64 13.12
C ALA A 322 -13.70 2.82 12.27
N GLY A 323 -13.21 2.30 11.15
CA GLY A 323 -13.98 1.51 10.21
C GLY A 323 -13.34 0.17 9.92
N LEU A 324 -14.16 -0.74 9.39
CA LEU A 324 -13.75 -2.08 9.03
C LEU A 324 -14.45 -2.49 7.74
N LYS A 325 -13.67 -2.87 6.75
CA LYS A 325 -14.11 -3.76 5.68
C LYS A 325 -13.76 -5.19 6.06
N TRP A 326 -14.55 -6.13 5.58
CA TRP A 326 -14.33 -7.54 5.87
C TRP A 326 -14.70 -8.40 4.67
N GLN A 327 -14.18 -9.62 4.67
CA GLN A 327 -14.53 -10.65 3.70
C GLN A 327 -14.48 -12.01 4.37
N PHE A 328 -15.52 -12.83 4.17
CA PHE A 328 -15.49 -14.23 4.55
C PHE A 328 -14.84 -15.06 3.44
N LEU A 329 -13.91 -15.93 3.83
CA LEU A 329 -13.11 -16.77 2.94
C LEU A 329 -13.14 -18.20 3.48
N ASN A 330 -13.30 -19.17 2.58
CA ASN A 330 -12.98 -20.56 2.87
C ASN A 330 -11.57 -20.87 2.33
N LEU A 331 -10.68 -21.32 3.20
CA LEU A 331 -9.29 -21.67 2.88
C LEU A 331 -8.99 -23.03 3.53
N ASP A 332 -8.60 -24.01 2.73
CA ASP A 332 -8.30 -25.38 3.18
C ASP A 332 -9.39 -25.96 4.12
N ASP A 333 -10.65 -25.85 3.70
CA ASP A 333 -11.85 -26.30 4.43
C ASP A 333 -12.13 -25.57 5.76
N GLU A 334 -11.38 -24.51 6.08
CA GLU A 334 -11.61 -23.64 7.25
C GLU A 334 -12.15 -22.28 6.82
N TRP A 335 -13.02 -21.69 7.67
CA TRP A 335 -13.60 -20.37 7.41
C TRP A 335 -12.89 -19.27 8.20
N PHE A 336 -12.60 -18.19 7.49
CA PHE A 336 -11.95 -17.00 8.03
C PHE A 336 -12.73 -15.74 7.70
N CYS A 337 -12.66 -14.75 8.59
CA CYS A 337 -13.02 -13.37 8.34
C CYS A 337 -11.72 -12.57 8.15
N ALA A 338 -11.45 -12.16 6.91
CA ALA A 338 -10.33 -11.28 6.58
C ALA A 338 -10.69 -9.83 6.94
N LEU A 339 -9.89 -9.22 7.80
CA LEU A 339 -10.11 -7.86 8.30
C LEU A 339 -9.35 -6.84 7.45
N THR A 340 -9.99 -5.73 7.10
CA THR A 340 -9.31 -4.59 6.46
C THR A 340 -9.75 -3.30 7.16
N PRO A 341 -8.98 -2.84 8.16
CA PRO A 341 -9.26 -1.57 8.82
C PRO A 341 -9.31 -0.41 7.82
N ASP A 342 -10.23 0.52 8.05
CA ASP A 342 -10.39 1.72 7.24
C ASP A 342 -10.95 2.84 8.13
N TYR A 343 -11.27 4.01 7.56
CA TYR A 343 -11.87 5.10 8.32
C TYR A 343 -13.09 5.70 7.63
N TYR A 344 -14.05 6.12 8.45
CA TYR A 344 -15.15 6.97 8.03
C TYR A 344 -15.00 8.36 8.65
N TYR A 345 -15.31 9.40 7.88
CA TYR A 345 -15.21 10.78 8.32
C TYR A 345 -16.57 11.45 8.18
N SER A 346 -17.03 12.09 9.24
CA SER A 346 -18.32 12.79 9.25
C SER A 346 -18.16 14.26 9.65
N ILE A 347 -19.12 15.10 9.26
CA ILE A 347 -19.12 16.53 9.61
C ILE A 347 -19.75 16.79 10.99
N ASP A 348 -20.65 15.93 11.43
CA ASP A 348 -21.49 16.12 12.62
C ASP A 348 -21.67 14.84 13.45
N GLY A 349 -20.84 13.82 13.21
CA GLY A 349 -20.97 12.49 13.81
C GLY A 349 -21.78 11.51 12.94
N TYR A 350 -22.54 12.00 11.95
CA TYR A 350 -23.47 11.16 11.18
C TYR A 350 -23.26 11.28 9.67
N ARG A 351 -23.29 12.49 9.12
CA ARG A 351 -23.23 12.74 7.68
C ARG A 351 -21.80 12.67 7.16
N GLU A 352 -21.58 11.91 6.09
CA GLU A 352 -20.25 11.73 5.48
C GLU A 352 -19.65 13.08 5.07
N SER A 353 -18.36 13.27 5.37
CA SER A 353 -17.63 14.45 4.95
C SER A 353 -17.35 14.42 3.44
N ARG A 354 -17.54 15.56 2.78
CA ARG A 354 -17.17 15.73 1.36
C ARG A 354 -15.66 15.59 1.12
N PHE A 355 -14.86 15.77 2.18
CA PHE A 355 -13.40 15.64 2.15
C PHE A 355 -12.89 14.25 2.54
N THR A 356 -13.77 13.25 2.68
CA THR A 356 -13.40 11.89 3.12
C THR A 356 -12.29 11.27 2.27
N ALA A 357 -12.32 11.44 0.94
CA ALA A 357 -11.27 10.91 0.07
C ALA A 357 -9.90 11.53 0.37
N GLN A 358 -9.87 12.83 0.64
CA GLN A 358 -8.65 13.56 1.00
C GLN A 358 -8.13 13.14 2.38
N TYR A 359 -9.01 13.01 3.38
CA TYR A 359 -8.62 12.55 4.70
C TYR A 359 -8.09 11.12 4.69
N LEU A 360 -8.73 10.22 3.93
CA LEU A 360 -8.25 8.85 3.73
C LEU A 360 -6.89 8.81 3.03
N SER A 361 -6.69 9.59 1.97
CA SER A 361 -5.40 9.67 1.30
C SER A 361 -4.31 10.20 2.24
N GLY A 362 -4.62 11.23 3.03
CA GLY A 362 -3.68 11.81 3.98
C GLY A 362 -3.27 10.81 5.05
N ILE A 363 -4.24 10.12 5.67
CA ILE A 363 -3.93 9.19 6.75
C ILE A 363 -3.22 7.92 6.26
N LYS A 364 -3.59 7.38 5.10
CA LYS A 364 -2.93 6.20 4.52
C LYS A 364 -1.50 6.45 4.06
N ARG A 365 -1.13 7.72 3.79
CA ARG A 365 0.28 8.11 3.54
C ARG A 365 1.11 8.14 4.83
N LEU A 366 0.48 8.46 5.96
CA LEU A 366 1.15 8.57 7.26
C LEU A 366 1.23 7.23 8.00
N GLU A 367 0.22 6.37 7.83
CA GLU A 367 0.15 5.08 8.51
C GLU A 367 1.10 4.06 7.87
N ARG A 368 2.11 3.66 8.65
CA ARG A 368 3.01 2.55 8.33
C ARG A 368 2.48 1.24 8.94
N ASN A 369 3.13 0.11 8.62
CA ASN A 369 2.72 -1.24 9.04
C ASN A 369 2.33 -1.35 10.55
N PRO A 370 3.10 -0.81 11.52
CA PRO A 370 2.71 -0.91 12.93
C PRO A 370 1.37 -0.26 13.30
N ALA A 371 0.96 0.80 12.59
CA ALA A 371 -0.34 1.44 12.79
C ALA A 371 -1.47 0.53 12.27
N VAL A 372 -1.30 -0.02 11.06
CA VAL A 372 -2.27 -0.94 10.44
C VAL A 372 -2.42 -2.23 11.26
N LEU A 373 -1.31 -2.79 11.74
CA LEU A 373 -1.31 -3.93 12.65
C LEU A 373 -2.05 -3.61 13.96
N GLY A 374 -1.82 -2.41 14.52
CA GLY A 374 -2.52 -1.95 15.72
C GLY A 374 -4.05 -1.86 15.55
N GLU A 375 -4.52 -1.34 14.41
CA GLU A 375 -5.95 -1.28 14.07
C GLU A 375 -6.53 -2.68 13.80
N THR A 376 -5.78 -3.56 13.15
CA THR A 376 -6.19 -4.95 12.89
C THR A 376 -6.37 -5.71 14.20
N ARG A 377 -5.42 -5.60 15.13
CA ARG A 377 -5.50 -6.17 16.47
C ARG A 377 -6.66 -5.61 17.29
N MET A 378 -6.95 -4.32 17.14
CA MET A 378 -8.11 -3.71 17.79
C MET A 378 -9.41 -4.37 17.33
N TRP A 379 -9.63 -4.48 16.02
CA TRP A 379 -10.81 -5.14 15.48
C TRP A 379 -10.89 -6.62 15.86
N ALA A 380 -9.78 -7.34 15.81
CA ALA A 380 -9.73 -8.73 16.27
C ALA A 380 -10.11 -8.86 17.76
N ALA A 381 -9.65 -7.96 18.63
CA ALA A 381 -10.01 -7.95 20.05
C ALA A 381 -11.49 -7.64 20.29
N ILE A 382 -12.05 -6.67 19.55
CA ILE A 382 -13.48 -6.35 19.57
C ILE A 382 -14.30 -7.57 19.16
N LEU A 383 -13.91 -8.26 18.08
CA LEU A 383 -14.60 -9.43 17.54
C LEU A 383 -14.49 -10.66 18.45
N ALA A 384 -13.35 -10.86 19.11
CA ALA A 384 -13.16 -11.95 20.07
C ALA A 384 -13.88 -11.74 21.43
N GLY A 385 -14.66 -10.66 21.60
CA GLY A 385 -15.44 -10.41 22.81
C GLY A 385 -14.61 -10.09 24.06
N ARG A 386 -13.37 -9.63 23.90
CA ARG A 386 -12.50 -9.27 25.04
C ARG A 386 -12.83 -7.87 25.57
N GLU A 387 -13.18 -7.81 26.85
CA GLU A 387 -13.39 -6.65 27.74
C GLU A 387 -13.38 -5.24 27.07
N GLY A 388 -14.59 -4.79 26.72
CA GLY A 388 -15.15 -3.52 27.18
C GLY A 388 -14.44 -2.18 27.03
N GLY A 389 -15.07 -1.29 26.25
CA GLY A 389 -14.98 0.15 26.50
C GLY A 389 -15.47 0.53 27.90
N HIS A 390 -15.28 1.79 28.29
CA HIS A 390 -15.45 2.35 29.65
C HIS A 390 -16.83 2.14 30.35
N ASP A 391 -17.79 1.46 29.70
CA ASP A 391 -19.15 1.16 30.20
C ASP A 391 -19.58 -0.32 30.11
N SER A 392 -18.72 -1.28 29.73
CA SER A 392 -19.21 -2.64 29.38
C SER A 392 -19.43 -3.63 30.54
N LEU A 393 -19.76 -3.17 31.75
CA LEU A 393 -20.17 -4.09 32.82
C LEU A 393 -21.49 -4.83 32.50
N PHE A 394 -22.23 -4.43 31.46
CA PHE A 394 -23.57 -4.94 31.14
C PHE A 394 -23.86 -5.31 29.68
N SER A 395 -22.88 -5.38 28.77
CA SER A 395 -23.13 -5.76 27.36
C SER A 395 -22.37 -7.04 26.98
N GLN A 396 -22.69 -8.16 27.64
CA GLN A 396 -22.47 -9.48 27.06
C GLN A 396 -23.64 -9.75 26.10
N ASN A 397 -23.68 -9.04 24.97
CA ASN A 397 -24.63 -9.38 23.93
C ASN A 397 -24.16 -10.70 23.30
N GLU A 398 -25.03 -11.71 23.36
CA GLU A 398 -24.82 -13.00 22.70
C GLU A 398 -24.67 -12.73 21.20
N ARG A 399 -23.49 -13.03 20.66
CA ARG A 399 -23.19 -12.87 19.23
C ARG A 399 -23.53 -14.15 18.51
N ILE A 400 -23.94 -14.01 17.24
CA ILE A 400 -24.21 -15.12 16.34
C ILE A 400 -22.90 -15.80 15.91
N LEU A 401 -21.87 -14.99 15.65
CA LEU A 401 -20.57 -15.47 15.20
C LEU A 401 -19.53 -15.38 16.31
N ASP A 402 -18.75 -16.44 16.44
CA ASP A 402 -17.58 -16.50 17.31
C ASP A 402 -16.30 -16.36 16.48
N PHE A 403 -15.32 -15.64 17.03
CA PHE A 403 -14.07 -15.36 16.36
C PHE A 403 -12.86 -15.82 17.17
N GLY A 404 -11.93 -16.48 16.48
CA GLY A 404 -10.67 -16.95 17.05
C GLY A 404 -9.64 -15.83 17.28
N LYS A 405 -8.36 -16.20 17.26
CA LYS A 405 -7.23 -15.24 17.25
C LYS A 405 -6.72 -15.06 15.82
N LEU A 406 -6.07 -13.93 15.55
CA LEU A 406 -5.42 -13.71 14.26
C LEU A 406 -4.43 -14.85 13.97
N VAL A 407 -4.47 -15.38 12.74
CA VAL A 407 -3.57 -16.45 12.33
C VAL A 407 -2.14 -15.89 12.24
N THR A 408 -1.21 -16.61 12.84
CA THR A 408 0.22 -16.25 12.85
C THR A 408 1.05 -17.29 12.11
N PHE A 409 2.12 -16.83 11.45
CA PHE A 409 3.07 -17.67 10.73
C PHE A 409 4.48 -17.33 11.18
N ASP A 410 5.28 -18.34 11.51
CA ASP A 410 6.70 -18.13 11.80
C ASP A 410 7.51 -18.22 10.50
N THR A 411 8.46 -17.31 10.34
CA THR A 411 9.37 -17.22 9.19
C THR A 411 10.80 -17.01 9.66
N ASP A 412 11.76 -17.59 8.95
CA ASP A 412 13.20 -17.38 9.17
C ASP A 412 13.73 -16.16 8.39
N ARG A 413 12.81 -15.37 7.83
CA ARG A 413 13.07 -14.19 7.00
C ARG A 413 12.26 -12.99 7.50
N GLY A 414 12.92 -11.85 7.66
CA GLY A 414 12.27 -10.59 8.06
C GLY A 414 12.89 -9.36 7.40
N ILE A 415 12.21 -8.21 7.48
CA ILE A 415 12.69 -6.94 6.95
C ILE A 415 13.24 -6.08 8.10
N ASP A 416 14.47 -5.57 7.97
CA ASP A 416 14.99 -4.56 8.89
C ASP A 416 14.24 -3.24 8.69
N GLU A 417 13.23 -2.98 9.52
CA GLU A 417 12.43 -1.75 9.48
C GLU A 417 13.29 -0.48 9.52
N ALA A 418 14.41 -0.45 10.24
CA ALA A 418 15.20 0.77 10.39
C ALA A 418 15.94 1.10 9.10
N LYS A 419 16.49 0.09 8.41
CA LYS A 419 17.07 0.25 7.07
C LYS A 419 16.00 0.58 6.04
N TRP A 420 14.87 -0.13 6.07
CA TRP A 420 13.77 0.10 5.13
C TRP A 420 13.22 1.53 5.22
N LYS A 421 13.04 2.06 6.44
CA LYS A 421 12.54 3.44 6.65
C LYS A 421 13.48 4.48 6.07
N ARG A 422 14.80 4.31 6.22
CA ARG A 422 15.81 5.24 5.66
C ARG A 422 15.80 5.26 4.13
N ALA A 423 15.66 4.10 3.50
CA ALA A 423 15.55 4.00 2.05
C ALA A 423 14.27 4.68 1.51
N ALA A 424 13.13 4.44 2.17
CA ALA A 424 11.86 5.07 1.79
C ALA A 424 11.91 6.61 1.93
N GLU A 425 12.48 7.13 3.03
CA GLU A 425 12.62 8.57 3.27
C GLU A 425 13.62 9.26 2.34
N ALA A 426 14.62 8.53 1.82
CA ALA A 426 15.55 9.04 0.82
C ALA A 426 14.97 9.07 -0.61
N SER A 427 13.95 8.25 -0.89
CA SER A 427 13.33 8.11 -2.21
C SER A 427 12.15 9.04 -2.47
N ASP A 428 11.66 9.75 -1.44
CA ASP A 428 10.53 10.67 -1.55
C ASP A 428 11.07 12.07 -1.93
N PRO A 429 10.96 12.52 -3.20
CA PRO A 429 11.26 13.90 -3.51
C PRO A 429 10.27 14.75 -2.72
N THR A 430 10.77 15.62 -1.84
CA THR A 430 9.97 16.58 -1.10
C THR A 430 9.13 17.41 -2.08
N ASP A 431 7.87 16.98 -2.26
CA ASP A 431 6.83 17.77 -2.89
C ASP A 431 6.45 18.86 -1.86
N PRO A 432 6.58 20.16 -2.19
CA PRO A 432 6.31 21.26 -1.25
C PRO A 432 4.87 21.28 -0.71
N LEU A 433 3.99 20.40 -1.18
CA LEU A 433 2.61 20.26 -0.71
C LEU A 433 2.44 19.34 0.51
N ALA A 434 3.52 18.68 0.98
CA ALA A 434 3.46 17.81 2.17
C ALA A 434 3.48 18.59 3.50
N ASP A 435 4.00 19.82 3.50
CA ASP A 435 3.92 20.74 4.63
C ASP A 435 2.79 21.75 4.43
N GLY A 436 1.57 21.33 4.77
CA GLY A 436 0.56 22.24 5.31
C GLY A 436 0.17 23.48 4.50
N GLU A 437 -0.24 23.33 3.24
CA GLU A 437 -1.04 24.35 2.55
C GLU A 437 -2.18 23.69 1.78
N LEU A 438 -3.32 23.48 2.46
CA LEU A 438 -4.59 23.38 1.76
C LEU A 438 -5.16 24.79 1.76
N ALA A 439 -5.06 25.42 0.60
CA ALA A 439 -5.64 26.71 0.29
C ALA A 439 -7.06 26.82 0.87
N GLU A 440 -7.19 27.68 1.87
CA GLU A 440 -8.46 28.31 2.22
C GLU A 440 -8.84 29.21 1.06
N THR A 441 -9.87 28.85 0.29
CA THR A 441 -10.69 29.85 -0.38
C THR A 441 -12.15 29.41 -0.37
N ALA A 442 -12.92 30.13 0.45
CA ALA A 442 -14.35 30.45 0.41
C ALA A 442 -15.37 29.36 0.06
#